data_AF-A0A9K3KXW0-F1
#
_entry.id   AF-A0A9K3KXW0-F1
#
_cell.length_a   1.000
_cell.length_b   1.000
_cell.length_c   1.000
_cell.angle_alpha   90.00
_cell.angle_beta   90.00
_cell.angle_gamma   90.00
#
_symmetry.space_group_name_H-M   'P 1'
#
loop_
_entity.id
_entity.type
_entity.pdbx_description
1 polymer ?
#
loop_
_entity_poly.entity_id
_entity_poly.type
_entity_poly.pdbx_seq_one_letter_code
_entity_poly.pdbx_strand_id
1 'polypeptide(L)'
;MVKFYPHELEPNREEECVREVASPMSIGRFSSNGNTLPSSRGSCGSITSGNDSILEPTPINVNLDDDQTDNAWDESSGCTWTKIILTATAFSLLFGAGLLGGLLTSGTFSRDAVVSPSNYGNQTANEAFPTASPSATLAMIDNDTTTAPSVVDSRTGAPTETPTELTPDVTAIPNPPPPTSSVFPDGTYNYRANSEYLVGVYYYPWHGENFHNDGGYMRKEIVPRHYPSLGEYDDRDPQVIAEHMKMFRRANIGLLVTSWWGPDRLEDTTTKDVIMNHQDVGNLNVALFYETTNRLRNGIKDILNAKTDIEYISQHYFDHPNYYKINGRPVLFIYLARTLENRGTLEEALLTMRSEAAKKGHNIFLVGDYVFGDSPRTTEEEPYIPFWYFDAVTNYDVYGSSGRPEGYAGRESVSMYYEKQAQWKAETAKEDCRYIPAVSPGYNDRGVRLESDHPAMSRRLTKDGEEGSLFHYQLKYAKELVDPQMDKLIMVNSFNEWHEDTQIEPVAVGDSAVWPPRMTQDLEYVGYGNLYLDILGASTKSEYGQGIFDYLFEY
;
A
#
# COMPACT_ATOMS: atom_id res chain seq x y z
N MET A 1 -27.61 -20.36 -20.81
CA MET A 1 -27.31 -21.57 -20.01
C MET A 1 -27.18 -22.78 -20.93
N VAL A 2 -25.95 -23.24 -21.15
CA VAL A 2 -25.65 -24.60 -21.62
C VAL A 2 -24.84 -25.21 -20.48
N LYS A 3 -25.42 -26.18 -19.77
CA LYS A 3 -24.81 -26.86 -18.63
C LYS A 3 -23.85 -27.93 -19.14
N PHE A 4 -22.58 -27.83 -18.77
CA PHE A 4 -21.64 -28.95 -18.84
C PHE A 4 -21.52 -29.57 -17.43
N TYR A 5 -21.83 -30.86 -17.33
CA TYR A 5 -21.55 -31.68 -16.16
C TYR A 5 -20.19 -32.36 -16.35
N PRO A 6 -19.26 -32.29 -15.38
CA PRO A 6 -18.13 -33.22 -15.33
C PRO A 6 -18.54 -34.49 -14.57
N HIS A 7 -18.30 -35.65 -15.19
CA HIS A 7 -18.37 -36.96 -14.54
C HIS A 7 -17.06 -37.22 -13.78
N GLU A 8 -17.21 -37.63 -12.53
CA GLU A 8 -16.17 -38.13 -11.59
C GLU A 8 -15.44 -39.37 -12.13
N LEU A 9 -14.14 -39.48 -11.87
CA LEU A 9 -13.46 -40.76 -11.63
C LEU A 9 -12.21 -40.58 -10.74
N GLU A 10 -12.26 -41.18 -9.55
CA GLU A 10 -11.14 -41.67 -8.74
C GLU A 10 -11.65 -42.85 -7.89
N PRO A 11 -10.81 -43.71 -7.27
CA PRO A 11 -9.38 -43.97 -7.45
C PRO A 11 -9.07 -45.48 -7.66
N ASN A 12 -7.82 -45.85 -7.96
CA ASN A 12 -7.31 -47.18 -7.63
C ASN A 12 -5.82 -47.15 -7.30
N ARG A 13 -5.46 -47.92 -6.25
CA ARG A 13 -4.16 -48.08 -5.61
C ARG A 13 -3.43 -49.35 -6.10
N GLU A 14 -2.11 -49.31 -5.93
CA GLU A 14 -1.12 -50.39 -5.67
C GLU A 14 -0.70 -51.35 -6.81
N GLU A 15 0.60 -51.35 -7.15
CA GLU A 15 1.58 -52.39 -6.76
C GLU A 15 3.02 -52.11 -7.28
N GLU A 16 4.02 -52.37 -6.43
CA GLU A 16 5.47 -52.45 -6.70
C GLU A 16 5.85 -53.78 -7.39
N CYS A 17 6.85 -53.79 -8.31
CA CYS A 17 8.06 -54.65 -8.22
C CYS A 17 8.93 -54.72 -9.51
N VAL A 18 10.19 -54.27 -9.38
CA VAL A 18 11.51 -54.86 -9.77
C VAL A 18 11.87 -55.13 -11.26
N ARG A 19 12.93 -54.48 -11.78
CA ARG A 19 14.29 -55.05 -12.07
C ARG A 19 15.24 -54.11 -12.83
N GLU A 20 16.47 -54.04 -12.32
CA GLU A 20 17.70 -53.55 -12.95
C GLU A 20 18.02 -54.23 -14.29
N VAL A 21 18.83 -53.60 -15.15
CA VAL A 21 20.19 -54.05 -15.55
C VAL A 21 20.78 -53.18 -16.68
N ALA A 22 21.95 -52.60 -16.37
CA ALA A 22 23.17 -52.34 -17.16
C ALA A 22 23.21 -51.52 -18.47
N SER A 23 24.15 -50.57 -18.47
CA SER A 23 24.88 -50.02 -19.63
C SER A 23 25.70 -51.09 -20.39
N PRO A 24 26.21 -50.75 -21.60
CA PRO A 24 27.67 -50.77 -21.75
C PRO A 24 28.31 -49.64 -22.60
N MET A 25 29.56 -49.40 -22.20
CA MET A 25 30.75 -48.74 -22.77
C MET A 25 30.93 -48.50 -24.29
N SER A 26 31.45 -47.30 -24.60
CA SER A 26 32.78 -46.91 -25.17
C SER A 26 33.38 -47.58 -26.43
N ILE A 27 33.97 -46.74 -27.31
CA ILE A 27 35.35 -46.76 -27.91
C ILE A 27 35.39 -45.63 -28.98
N GLY A 28 36.42 -44.79 -29.23
CA GLY A 28 37.79 -44.56 -28.76
C GLY A 28 38.32 -43.22 -29.36
N ARG A 29 39.04 -42.37 -28.61
CA ARG A 29 40.51 -42.17 -28.53
C ARG A 29 41.28 -41.85 -29.84
N PHE A 30 41.99 -40.72 -29.84
CA PHE A 30 43.47 -40.54 -30.00
C PHE A 30 43.81 -39.04 -29.71
N SER A 31 44.46 -38.67 -28.59
CA SER A 31 45.92 -38.47 -28.31
C SER A 31 46.59 -37.40 -29.21
N SER A 32 47.42 -36.45 -28.75
CA SER A 32 48.38 -36.46 -27.64
C SER A 32 49.03 -35.09 -27.37
N ASN A 33 49.55 -34.95 -26.13
CA ASN A 33 50.74 -34.19 -25.65
C ASN A 33 50.76 -32.65 -25.80
N GLY A 34 51.21 -31.84 -24.82
CA GLY A 34 51.80 -32.07 -23.51
C GLY A 34 52.54 -30.81 -23.03
N ASN A 35 52.52 -30.57 -21.72
CA ASN A 35 53.49 -29.85 -20.88
C ASN A 35 53.62 -28.30 -20.87
N THR A 36 53.32 -27.79 -19.66
CA THR A 36 54.09 -26.88 -18.78
C THR A 36 54.30 -25.38 -19.10
N LEU A 37 53.79 -24.57 -18.16
CA LEU A 37 54.10 -23.18 -17.73
C LEU A 37 55.61 -22.83 -17.58
N PRO A 38 56.05 -21.59 -17.22
CA PRO A 38 55.36 -20.28 -17.05
C PRO A 38 56.12 -19.02 -17.60
N SER A 39 55.47 -17.85 -17.42
CA SER A 39 56.05 -16.53 -17.08
C SER A 39 56.45 -15.54 -18.20
N SER A 40 55.85 -14.34 -18.15
CA SER A 40 56.49 -13.10 -17.66
C SER A 40 56.17 -11.83 -18.48
N ARG A 41 55.85 -10.77 -17.73
CA ARG A 41 56.14 -9.33 -17.92
C ARG A 41 55.50 -8.56 -19.08
N GLY A 42 54.78 -7.51 -18.67
CA GLY A 42 54.52 -6.30 -19.45
C GLY A 42 53.96 -5.21 -18.55
N SER A 43 54.82 -4.48 -17.86
CA SER A 43 54.52 -3.23 -17.14
C SER A 43 54.94 -2.06 -18.04
N CYS A 44 54.10 -1.01 -18.10
CA CYS A 44 54.42 0.42 -18.28
C CYS A 44 53.07 1.12 -18.43
N GLY A 45 52.73 2.20 -17.75
CA GLY A 45 53.59 3.31 -17.32
C GLY A 45 53.02 4.57 -17.97
N SER A 46 52.40 5.41 -17.15
CA SER A 46 51.95 6.76 -17.47
C SER A 46 53.11 7.63 -17.97
N ILE A 47 52.80 8.64 -18.79
CA ILE A 47 53.40 9.98 -18.79
C ILE A 47 52.50 10.95 -19.57
N THR A 48 52.61 12.19 -19.13
CA THR A 48 51.81 13.40 -19.23
C THR A 48 51.98 14.25 -20.50
N SER A 49 51.02 15.18 -20.62
CA SER A 49 51.13 16.60 -21.03
C SER A 49 50.92 17.01 -22.49
N GLY A 50 50.06 18.02 -22.66
CA GLY A 50 50.31 19.14 -23.58
C GLY A 50 49.17 19.55 -24.51
N ASN A 51 48.40 20.55 -24.06
CA ASN A 51 47.65 21.61 -24.79
C ASN A 51 47.13 21.36 -26.22
N ASP A 52 45.84 21.64 -26.43
CA ASP A 52 45.43 22.80 -27.23
C ASP A 52 43.94 23.17 -27.02
N SER A 53 43.70 24.48 -27.02
CA SER A 53 42.45 25.23 -26.90
C SER A 53 41.43 24.96 -28.01
N ILE A 54 40.12 25.15 -27.76
CA ILE A 54 39.14 25.88 -28.62
C ILE A 54 37.75 25.98 -27.93
N LEU A 55 37.36 27.24 -27.68
CA LEU A 55 36.04 27.93 -27.77
C LEU A 55 34.74 27.25 -27.26
N GLU A 56 34.13 27.93 -26.27
CA GLU A 56 32.69 27.86 -25.92
C GLU A 56 31.80 28.64 -26.91
N PRO A 57 30.49 28.34 -26.95
CA PRO A 57 29.49 29.33 -27.34
C PRO A 57 28.46 29.60 -26.23
N THR A 58 28.28 30.89 -25.93
CA THR A 58 27.18 31.51 -25.18
C THR A 58 25.87 31.54 -25.99
N PRO A 59 24.70 31.66 -25.32
CA PRO A 59 23.37 31.53 -25.92
C PRO A 59 22.85 32.83 -26.56
N ILE A 60 22.01 32.69 -27.59
CA ILE A 60 21.25 33.78 -28.20
C ILE A 60 19.79 33.71 -27.72
N ASN A 61 19.38 34.77 -27.03
CA ASN A 61 17.99 35.14 -26.78
C ASN A 61 17.40 35.82 -28.02
N VAL A 62 16.20 35.45 -28.43
CA VAL A 62 15.32 36.31 -29.24
C VAL A 62 13.92 36.26 -28.65
N ASN A 63 13.53 37.39 -28.05
CA ASN A 63 12.16 37.78 -27.73
C ASN A 63 11.45 38.20 -29.03
N LEU A 64 10.19 37.79 -29.21
CA LEU A 64 9.18 38.57 -29.93
C LEU A 64 7.81 38.33 -29.28
N ASP A 65 7.31 39.38 -28.62
CA ASP A 65 5.89 39.65 -28.38
C ASP A 65 5.17 39.90 -29.73
N ASP A 66 3.93 39.45 -29.90
CA ASP A 66 2.76 40.36 -30.00
C ASP A 66 1.44 39.61 -30.29
N ASP A 67 0.46 39.97 -29.47
CA ASP A 67 -0.99 40.19 -29.62
C ASP A 67 -1.84 39.65 -30.80
N GLN A 68 -3.02 39.17 -30.38
CA GLN A 68 -4.38 39.28 -30.95
C GLN A 68 -4.69 38.88 -32.41
N THR A 69 -5.74 38.08 -32.58
CA THR A 69 -7.04 38.55 -33.13
C THR A 69 -8.10 37.45 -33.11
N ASP A 70 -9.33 37.88 -32.76
CA ASP A 70 -10.60 37.20 -32.98
C ASP A 70 -10.84 36.82 -34.45
N ASN A 71 -11.64 35.77 -34.69
CA ASN A 71 -12.86 35.85 -35.52
C ASN A 71 -13.59 34.51 -35.57
N ALA A 72 -14.85 34.52 -35.11
CA ALA A 72 -15.87 33.55 -35.46
C ALA A 72 -16.34 33.78 -36.90
N TRP A 73 -16.57 32.72 -37.70
CA TRP A 73 -17.54 32.64 -38.79
C TRP A 73 -17.78 31.18 -39.19
N ASP A 74 -18.87 30.99 -39.91
CA ASP A 74 -19.86 29.93 -39.84
C ASP A 74 -19.81 28.93 -41.03
N GLU A 75 -20.42 27.77 -40.79
CA GLU A 75 -21.11 26.83 -41.68
C GLU A 75 -20.50 26.18 -42.96
N SER A 76 -20.74 24.86 -42.99
CA SER A 76 -21.03 23.97 -44.13
C SER A 76 -19.88 23.25 -44.84
N SER A 77 -19.82 21.92 -44.68
CA SER A 77 -20.02 20.92 -45.75
C SER A 77 -19.45 19.53 -45.40
N GLY A 78 -20.18 18.46 -45.79
CA GLY A 78 -19.56 17.23 -46.32
C GLY A 78 -19.53 15.97 -45.44
N CYS A 79 -20.46 15.05 -45.70
CA CYS A 79 -20.57 13.69 -45.17
C CYS A 79 -19.35 12.77 -45.40
N THR A 80 -19.04 11.88 -44.44
CA THR A 80 -19.29 10.40 -44.46
C THR A 80 -18.28 9.66 -43.56
N TRP A 81 -18.75 8.71 -42.73
CA TRP A 81 -18.26 7.32 -42.64
C TRP A 81 -19.20 6.47 -41.74
N THR A 82 -19.93 5.59 -42.43
CA THR A 82 -20.51 4.27 -42.13
C THR A 82 -20.53 3.71 -40.69
N LYS A 83 -21.73 3.43 -40.18
CA LYS A 83 -22.04 2.39 -39.17
C LYS A 83 -22.62 1.16 -39.86
N ILE A 84 -22.09 -0.03 -39.56
CA ILE A 84 -22.67 -1.32 -39.96
C ILE A 84 -23.53 -1.84 -38.81
N ILE A 85 -24.81 -2.12 -39.10
CA ILE A 85 -25.75 -2.89 -38.27
C ILE A 85 -26.27 -4.04 -39.15
N LEU A 86 -26.24 -5.27 -38.64
CA LEU A 86 -26.91 -6.45 -39.18
C LEU A 86 -27.76 -7.05 -38.04
N THR A 87 -29.06 -6.71 -37.97
CA THR A 87 -30.25 -7.44 -38.47
C THR A 87 -30.69 -8.65 -37.63
N ALA A 88 -31.89 -8.55 -37.08
CA ALA A 88 -32.75 -9.70 -36.76
C ALA A 88 -34.15 -9.45 -37.37
N THR A 89 -34.62 -10.43 -38.13
CA THR A 89 -35.85 -10.46 -38.93
C THR A 89 -37.11 -10.70 -38.11
N ALA A 90 -38.21 -10.09 -38.56
CA ALA A 90 -39.57 -10.18 -37.99
C ALA A 90 -40.35 -11.43 -38.43
N PHE A 91 -41.35 -11.81 -37.62
CA PHE A 91 -42.57 -12.49 -38.08
C PHE A 91 -43.79 -11.96 -37.30
N SER A 92 -44.85 -11.65 -38.05
CA SER A 92 -46.09 -10.96 -37.65
C SER A 92 -47.13 -11.87 -36.97
N LEU A 93 -48.06 -11.29 -36.19
CA LEU A 93 -49.53 -11.39 -36.40
C LEU A 93 -50.36 -10.61 -35.37
N LEU A 94 -51.38 -9.90 -35.87
CA LEU A 94 -52.45 -9.19 -35.15
C LEU A 94 -53.45 -10.16 -34.50
N PHE A 95 -54.09 -9.74 -33.39
CA PHE A 95 -55.54 -9.40 -33.29
C PHE A 95 -55.97 -9.15 -31.82
N GLY A 96 -56.92 -8.23 -31.62
CA GLY A 96 -57.94 -8.38 -30.57
C GLY A 96 -58.06 -7.25 -29.55
N ALA A 97 -59.06 -6.38 -29.76
CA ALA A 97 -59.51 -5.31 -28.88
C ALA A 97 -60.25 -5.82 -27.62
N GLY A 98 -60.33 -4.97 -26.59
CA GLY A 98 -61.25 -5.15 -25.46
C GLY A 98 -61.26 -3.96 -24.50
N LEU A 99 -62.26 -3.08 -24.67
CA LEU A 99 -62.66 -2.01 -23.73
C LEU A 99 -63.22 -2.58 -22.41
N LEU A 100 -63.09 -1.80 -21.32
CA LEU A 100 -64.04 -1.44 -20.24
C LEU A 100 -63.20 -0.97 -19.03
N GLY A 101 -63.45 0.10 -18.27
CA GLY A 101 -64.61 0.96 -18.10
C GLY A 101 -64.85 1.22 -16.61
N GLY A 102 -64.59 2.45 -16.14
CA GLY A 102 -65.16 3.07 -14.92
C GLY A 102 -64.55 2.70 -13.56
N LEU A 103 -64.74 3.44 -12.46
CA LEU A 103 -65.23 4.81 -12.19
C LEU A 103 -65.04 5.03 -10.66
N LEU A 104 -64.50 6.20 -10.27
CA LEU A 104 -64.81 7.05 -9.10
C LEU A 104 -64.63 6.62 -7.61
N THR A 105 -63.96 7.54 -6.89
CA THR A 105 -64.26 8.12 -5.54
C THR A 105 -64.04 7.27 -4.29
N SER A 106 -63.68 7.76 -3.11
CA SER A 106 -63.13 9.00 -2.52
C SER A 106 -63.11 8.71 -1.01
N GLY A 107 -62.11 9.14 -0.24
CA GLY A 107 -62.12 8.93 1.21
C GLY A 107 -61.04 9.74 1.93
N THR A 108 -61.43 10.90 2.43
CA THR A 108 -60.67 11.83 3.27
C THR A 108 -60.43 11.29 4.68
N PHE A 109 -59.28 11.59 5.29
CA PHE A 109 -59.22 12.11 6.66
C PHE A 109 -57.90 12.89 6.89
N SER A 110 -58.02 14.03 7.56
CA SER A 110 -56.95 14.97 7.93
C SER A 110 -56.63 14.81 9.42
N ARG A 111 -55.35 14.94 9.80
CA ARG A 111 -54.90 15.97 10.76
C ARG A 111 -53.39 15.97 11.04
N ASP A 112 -52.87 17.18 10.90
CA ASP A 112 -51.87 17.89 11.71
C ASP A 112 -50.36 17.52 11.62
N ALA A 113 -49.66 18.50 11.03
CA ALA A 113 -48.22 18.69 10.91
C ALA A 113 -47.56 19.02 12.26
N VAL A 114 -46.24 18.79 12.37
CA VAL A 114 -45.15 19.81 12.50
C VAL A 114 -43.79 19.10 12.33
N VAL A 115 -42.92 19.66 11.48
CA VAL A 115 -41.45 19.88 11.60
C VAL A 115 -40.78 19.86 10.21
N SER A 116 -39.95 20.88 9.98
CA SER A 116 -39.34 21.39 8.75
C SER A 116 -38.40 20.43 7.99
N PRO A 117 -38.16 20.64 6.68
CA PRO A 117 -37.28 19.80 5.87
C PRO A 117 -35.81 20.27 5.90
N SER A 118 -34.88 19.34 6.10
CA SER A 118 -33.48 19.49 5.68
C SER A 118 -33.32 18.93 4.26
N ASN A 119 -32.77 19.75 3.38
CA ASN A 119 -32.44 19.40 2.00
C ASN A 119 -31.33 18.33 1.99
N TYR A 120 -31.64 17.12 1.53
CA TYR A 120 -30.64 16.19 0.99
C TYR A 120 -30.57 16.38 -0.52
N GLY A 121 -29.57 17.15 -0.96
CA GLY A 121 -29.13 17.15 -2.35
C GLY A 121 -28.13 16.03 -2.56
N ASN A 122 -28.47 15.05 -3.39
CA ASN A 122 -27.52 14.15 -4.01
C ASN A 122 -26.45 14.97 -4.72
N GLN A 123 -25.20 14.88 -4.29
CA GLN A 123 -24.05 15.28 -5.09
C GLN A 123 -23.24 14.05 -5.43
N THR A 124 -23.32 13.67 -6.71
CA THR A 124 -22.32 12.86 -7.40
C THR A 124 -20.99 13.62 -7.41
N ALA A 125 -20.04 13.21 -6.59
CA ALA A 125 -18.68 13.75 -6.63
C ALA A 125 -17.89 13.06 -7.75
N ASN A 126 -17.91 13.68 -8.93
CA ASN A 126 -16.84 13.54 -9.91
C ASN A 126 -15.78 14.57 -9.56
N GLU A 127 -14.69 14.18 -8.91
CA GLU A 127 -13.51 15.05 -8.83
C GLU A 127 -12.22 14.27 -9.11
N ALA A 128 -11.50 14.79 -10.10
CA ALA A 128 -10.21 14.33 -10.55
C ALA A 128 -9.14 14.76 -9.55
N PHE A 129 -8.38 13.79 -9.02
CA PHE A 129 -7.21 14.06 -8.19
C PHE A 129 -6.03 14.59 -9.04
N PRO A 130 -5.48 15.78 -8.76
CA PRO A 130 -4.22 16.19 -9.34
C PRO A 130 -3.06 15.49 -8.61
N THR A 131 -2.23 14.79 -9.38
CA THR A 131 -0.98 14.15 -8.97
C THR A 131 0.17 15.13 -9.22
N ALA A 132 0.92 15.48 -8.18
CA ALA A 132 2.12 16.30 -8.29
C ALA A 132 3.38 15.43 -8.13
N SER A 133 4.18 15.38 -9.20
CA SER A 133 5.63 15.15 -9.14
C SER A 133 6.31 16.53 -9.04
N PRO A 134 7.32 16.75 -8.18
CA PRO A 134 7.98 18.05 -8.13
C PRO A 134 9.08 18.13 -9.19
N SER A 135 8.96 19.10 -10.11
CA SER A 135 10.12 19.75 -10.73
C SER A 135 10.31 21.09 -10.03
N ALA A 136 11.43 21.24 -9.32
CA ALA A 136 11.79 22.47 -8.64
C ALA A 136 12.30 23.52 -9.63
N THR A 137 11.90 24.78 -9.45
CA THR A 137 12.66 25.93 -9.93
C THR A 137 12.72 26.97 -8.82
N LEU A 138 13.95 27.31 -8.46
CA LEU A 138 14.38 28.16 -7.36
C LEU A 138 14.04 29.64 -7.64
N ALA A 139 13.56 30.37 -6.64
CA ALA A 139 13.69 31.83 -6.58
C ALA A 139 13.92 32.28 -5.13
N MET A 140 15.14 32.77 -4.89
CA MET A 140 15.59 33.39 -3.64
C MET A 140 14.88 34.73 -3.40
N ILE A 141 14.46 35.00 -2.17
CA ILE A 141 14.35 36.37 -1.63
C ILE A 141 14.80 36.36 -0.16
N ASP A 142 15.92 37.05 0.08
CA ASP A 142 16.37 37.53 1.39
C ASP A 142 15.33 38.45 2.03
N ASN A 143 15.15 38.33 3.36
CA ASN A 143 15.27 39.53 4.19
C ASN A 143 15.48 39.24 5.68
N ASP A 144 16.25 40.16 6.23
CA ASP A 144 17.04 40.15 7.46
C ASP A 144 16.28 40.76 8.66
N THR A 145 16.88 40.57 9.84
CA THR A 145 16.89 41.44 11.04
C THR A 145 15.88 41.31 12.20
N THR A 146 16.47 40.96 13.37
CA THR A 146 16.37 41.62 14.71
C THR A 146 15.13 41.33 15.59
N THR A 147 15.16 41.19 16.92
CA THR A 147 16.16 41.34 18.01
C THR A 147 15.56 40.74 19.31
N ALA A 148 16.38 40.14 20.16
CA ALA A 148 16.05 39.76 21.54
C ALA A 148 16.26 40.93 22.53
N PRO A 149 15.68 40.84 23.74
CA PRO A 149 16.47 41.21 24.92
C PRO A 149 16.32 40.26 26.12
N SER A 150 17.43 40.16 26.85
CA SER A 150 17.64 39.45 28.11
C SER A 150 17.41 40.39 29.30
N VAL A 151 16.85 39.91 30.43
CA VAL A 151 16.98 40.55 31.76
C VAL A 151 17.14 39.48 32.85
N VAL A 152 17.98 39.80 33.83
CA VAL A 152 18.52 38.97 34.92
C VAL A 152 18.00 39.45 36.29
N ASP A 153 17.58 38.48 37.13
CA ASP A 153 17.66 38.30 38.61
C ASP A 153 17.17 39.38 39.64
N SER A 154 16.38 38.95 40.65
CA SER A 154 16.76 38.98 42.09
C SER A 154 15.66 38.52 43.10
N ARG A 155 15.93 37.36 43.72
CA ARG A 155 15.78 36.90 45.14
C ARG A 155 14.63 37.36 46.07
N THR A 156 14.00 36.39 46.77
CA THR A 156 14.06 36.12 48.23
C THR A 156 13.11 34.96 48.63
N GLY A 157 13.46 34.15 49.65
CA GLY A 157 12.93 32.78 49.82
C GLY A 157 12.13 32.42 51.09
N ALA A 158 11.52 31.22 50.98
CA ALA A 158 11.09 30.20 51.96
C ALA A 158 9.89 30.47 52.92
N PRO A 159 9.12 29.45 53.36
CA PRO A 159 9.35 27.99 53.25
C PRO A 159 8.20 27.13 52.67
N THR A 160 8.61 26.07 51.96
CA THR A 160 8.18 24.66 52.05
C THR A 160 6.75 24.31 52.47
N GLU A 161 5.89 24.00 51.49
CA GLU A 161 5.09 22.76 51.43
C GLU A 161 4.88 22.41 49.95
N THR A 162 5.48 21.31 49.49
CA THR A 162 5.35 20.81 48.12
C THR A 162 4.11 19.90 48.06
N PRO A 163 3.06 20.24 47.30
CA PRO A 163 2.07 19.26 46.91
C PRO A 163 2.76 18.31 45.93
N THR A 164 2.88 17.04 46.31
CA THR A 164 3.28 15.96 45.41
C THR A 164 2.20 15.82 44.34
N GLU A 165 2.31 16.60 43.27
CA GLU A 165 1.54 16.41 42.06
C GLU A 165 2.11 15.18 41.36
N LEU A 166 1.34 14.10 41.42
CA LEU A 166 1.59 12.86 40.69
C LEU A 166 1.46 13.17 39.20
N THR A 167 2.55 13.58 38.56
CA THR A 167 2.71 13.42 37.12
C THR A 167 2.76 11.91 36.86
N PRO A 168 1.82 11.30 36.12
CA PRO A 168 2.00 9.93 35.68
C PRO A 168 3.25 9.91 34.79
N ASP A 169 4.25 9.19 35.27
CA ASP A 169 5.47 8.92 34.55
C ASP A 169 5.10 8.05 33.34
N VAL A 170 5.10 8.64 32.14
CA VAL A 170 4.90 7.94 30.85
C VAL A 170 6.18 7.17 30.47
N THR A 171 6.97 6.71 31.45
CA THR A 171 8.12 5.87 31.19
C THR A 171 7.83 4.42 31.57
N ALA A 172 7.94 3.59 30.53
CA ALA A 172 8.02 2.13 30.56
C ALA A 172 6.73 1.38 30.93
N ILE A 173 5.87 1.22 29.93
CA ILE A 173 5.38 -0.16 29.66
C ILE A 173 6.66 -1.01 29.56
N PRO A 174 6.86 -2.04 30.40
CA PRO A 174 8.05 -2.87 30.31
C PRO A 174 8.11 -3.38 28.88
N ASN A 175 9.16 -2.99 28.13
CA ASN A 175 9.41 -3.52 26.80
C ASN A 175 9.33 -5.03 26.94
N PRO A 176 8.31 -5.69 26.35
CA PRO A 176 8.20 -7.11 26.50
C PRO A 176 9.47 -7.72 25.89
N PRO A 177 10.07 -8.73 26.55
CA PRO A 177 11.39 -9.22 26.18
C PRO A 177 11.40 -9.57 24.69
N PRO A 178 12.46 -9.21 23.94
CA PRO A 178 12.51 -9.48 22.51
C PRO A 178 12.22 -10.98 22.28
N PRO A 179 11.43 -11.32 21.24
CA PRO A 179 11.08 -12.70 20.97
C PRO A 179 12.35 -13.54 20.93
N THR A 180 12.35 -14.67 21.65
CA THR A 180 13.42 -15.68 21.54
C THR A 180 13.64 -15.98 20.07
N SER A 181 14.84 -15.71 19.56
CA SER A 181 15.09 -15.75 18.12
C SER A 181 14.71 -17.10 17.55
N SER A 182 13.68 -17.13 16.71
CA SER A 182 13.28 -18.30 15.96
C SER A 182 14.21 -18.47 14.77
N VAL A 183 15.44 -18.90 15.06
CA VAL A 183 16.44 -19.27 14.05
C VAL A 183 16.20 -20.74 13.69
N PHE A 184 16.09 -21.04 12.40
CA PHE A 184 16.01 -22.40 11.88
C PHE A 184 17.32 -23.16 12.16
N PRO A 185 17.32 -24.51 12.14
CA PRO A 185 18.53 -25.30 12.37
C PRO A 185 19.69 -25.01 11.41
N ASP A 186 19.41 -24.44 10.24
CA ASP A 186 20.40 -24.01 9.24
C ASP A 186 20.97 -22.60 9.48
N GLY A 187 20.53 -21.92 10.55
CA GLY A 187 20.97 -20.57 10.90
C GLY A 187 20.13 -19.45 10.28
N THR A 188 19.13 -19.76 9.44
CA THR A 188 18.26 -18.74 8.83
C THR A 188 17.14 -18.28 9.77
N TYR A 189 16.58 -17.09 9.56
CA TYR A 189 15.52 -16.55 10.43
C TYR A 189 14.11 -17.02 10.03
N ASN A 190 13.29 -17.33 11.04
CA ASN A 190 11.86 -17.59 10.89
C ASN A 190 11.04 -16.37 11.32
N TYR A 191 10.44 -15.68 10.36
CA TYR A 191 9.60 -14.50 10.53
C TYR A 191 8.15 -14.80 10.90
N ARG A 192 7.74 -16.07 10.90
CA ARG A 192 6.37 -16.53 11.19
C ARG A 192 6.31 -17.51 12.36
N ALA A 193 7.36 -17.59 13.17
CA ALA A 193 7.40 -18.53 14.28
C ALA A 193 6.31 -18.22 15.31
N ASN A 194 5.58 -19.26 15.72
CA ASN A 194 4.55 -19.19 16.76
C ASN A 194 3.49 -18.12 16.45
N SER A 195 3.01 -18.09 15.20
CA SER A 195 1.95 -17.20 14.74
C SER A 195 0.80 -17.97 14.11
N GLU A 196 -0.43 -17.59 14.45
CA GLU A 196 -1.63 -18.06 13.75
C GLU A 196 -1.96 -17.22 12.51
N TYR A 197 -1.36 -16.04 12.38
CA TYR A 197 -1.63 -15.08 11.33
C TYR A 197 -0.41 -14.88 10.44
N LEU A 198 -0.62 -14.66 9.15
CA LEU A 198 0.37 -13.98 8.34
C LEU A 198 0.17 -12.47 8.48
N VAL A 199 1.17 -11.76 9.00
CA VAL A 199 1.16 -10.29 9.02
C VAL A 199 1.94 -9.78 7.81
N GLY A 200 1.24 -9.07 6.94
CA GLY A 200 1.81 -8.32 5.82
C GLY A 200 1.86 -6.83 6.13
N VAL A 201 2.88 -6.15 5.62
CA VAL A 201 3.01 -4.69 5.72
C VAL A 201 3.25 -4.09 4.35
N TYR A 202 2.63 -2.94 4.07
CA TYR A 202 3.06 -2.11 2.94
C TYR A 202 4.42 -1.49 3.30
N TYR A 203 5.41 -1.71 2.44
CA TYR A 203 6.81 -1.30 2.64
C TYR A 203 7.27 -0.43 1.48
N TYR A 204 7.99 0.64 1.78
CA TYR A 204 8.41 1.64 0.82
C TYR A 204 9.95 1.67 0.72
N PRO A 205 10.54 0.97 -0.26
CA PRO A 205 11.99 0.86 -0.47
C PRO A 205 12.55 2.04 -1.29
N TRP A 206 12.15 3.26 -0.94
CA TRP A 206 12.39 4.46 -1.75
C TRP A 206 13.18 5.57 -1.03
N HIS A 207 13.63 5.32 0.20
CA HIS A 207 14.43 6.29 0.94
C HIS A 207 15.87 6.19 0.45
N GLY A 208 16.49 7.33 0.15
CA GLY A 208 17.87 7.43 -0.32
C GLY A 208 18.63 8.52 0.43
N GLU A 209 19.75 8.99 -0.14
CA GLU A 209 20.54 10.10 0.43
C GLU A 209 19.69 11.32 0.81
N ASN A 210 18.68 11.61 -0.01
CA ASN A 210 17.61 12.54 0.35
C ASN A 210 16.41 11.71 0.79
N PHE A 211 16.14 11.70 2.09
CA PHE A 211 15.01 10.97 2.65
C PHE A 211 13.71 11.48 2.02
N HIS A 212 12.98 10.57 1.37
CA HIS A 212 11.82 10.88 0.54
C HIS A 212 12.05 11.86 -0.63
N ASN A 213 13.25 11.92 -1.22
CA ASN A 213 13.56 12.86 -2.30
C ASN A 213 13.21 14.33 -1.93
N ASP A 214 13.41 14.71 -0.67
CA ASP A 214 13.06 16.02 -0.10
C ASP A 214 11.55 16.36 -0.11
N GLY A 215 10.67 15.37 -0.32
CA GLY A 215 9.22 15.57 -0.29
C GLY A 215 8.68 16.01 1.07
N GLY A 216 9.43 15.75 2.16
CA GLY A 216 9.08 16.13 3.52
C GLY A 216 8.14 15.12 4.20
N TYR A 217 7.95 15.28 5.51
CA TYR A 217 6.98 14.53 6.30
C TYR A 217 6.65 15.31 7.56
N MET A 218 5.42 15.15 8.06
CA MET A 218 4.88 16.02 9.11
C MET A 218 5.75 15.99 10.37
N ARG A 219 6.27 14.81 10.75
CA ARG A 219 7.09 14.66 11.96
C ARG A 219 8.44 15.40 11.94
N LYS A 220 8.94 15.80 10.78
CA LYS A 220 10.13 16.66 10.63
C LYS A 220 9.84 18.13 10.96
N GLU A 221 8.57 18.52 10.85
CA GLU A 221 8.09 19.91 10.93
C GLU A 221 7.46 20.27 12.29
N ILE A 222 7.23 19.27 13.16
CA ILE A 222 6.70 19.46 14.50
C ILE A 222 7.79 19.77 15.55
N VAL A 223 7.37 20.28 16.70
CA VAL A 223 8.24 20.72 17.80
C VAL A 223 7.81 20.04 19.11
N PRO A 224 8.68 19.21 19.72
CA PRO A 224 9.96 18.74 19.20
C PRO A 224 9.80 17.85 17.94
N ARG A 225 10.89 17.73 17.16
CA ARG A 225 10.90 16.91 15.93
C ARG A 225 10.97 15.43 16.25
N HIS A 226 10.32 14.62 15.42
CA HIS A 226 10.25 13.18 15.56
C HIS A 226 10.83 12.49 14.31
N TYR A 227 12.08 12.06 14.38
CA TYR A 227 12.75 11.34 13.31
C TYR A 227 12.52 9.82 13.39
N PRO A 228 12.72 9.07 12.29
CA PRO A 228 12.93 7.63 12.39
C PRO A 228 14.03 7.34 13.41
N SER A 229 13.91 6.24 14.14
CA SER A 229 14.90 5.87 15.18
C SER A 229 16.27 5.56 14.58
N LEU A 230 16.31 5.18 13.30
CA LEU A 230 17.54 4.98 12.53
C LEU A 230 18.08 6.30 11.93
N GLY A 231 17.41 7.43 12.15
CA GLY A 231 17.64 8.67 11.43
C GLY A 231 17.02 8.66 10.03
N GLU A 232 17.21 9.73 9.26
CA GLU A 232 16.91 9.74 7.83
C GLU A 232 17.92 8.82 7.12
N TYR A 233 17.45 7.69 6.57
CA TYR A 233 18.28 6.59 6.08
C TYR A 233 18.14 6.34 4.57
N ASP A 234 19.03 5.49 4.03
CA ASP A 234 19.00 5.01 2.66
C ASP A 234 18.64 3.51 2.65
N ASP A 235 17.53 3.13 2.02
CA ASP A 235 17.09 1.73 1.94
C ASP A 235 18.07 0.83 1.16
N ARG A 236 19.02 1.41 0.41
CA ARG A 236 20.07 0.67 -0.29
C ARG A 236 21.19 0.22 0.65
N ASP A 237 21.27 0.76 1.86
CA ASP A 237 22.25 0.33 2.87
C ASP A 237 21.81 -1.01 3.48
N PRO A 238 22.57 -2.10 3.28
CA PRO A 238 22.23 -3.40 3.87
C PRO A 238 22.16 -3.36 5.41
N GLN A 239 22.85 -2.43 6.09
CA GLN A 239 22.76 -2.30 7.54
C GLN A 239 21.40 -1.76 7.98
N VAL A 240 20.81 -0.83 7.23
CA VAL A 240 19.45 -0.33 7.46
C VAL A 240 18.45 -1.48 7.29
N ILE A 241 18.57 -2.25 6.20
CA ILE A 241 17.74 -3.42 5.98
C ILE A 241 17.93 -4.47 7.09
N ALA A 242 19.15 -4.69 7.59
CA ALA A 242 19.38 -5.58 8.72
C ALA A 242 18.65 -5.13 10.00
N GLU A 243 18.56 -3.82 10.27
CA GLU A 243 17.75 -3.29 11.37
C GLU A 243 16.25 -3.46 11.12
N HIS A 244 15.75 -3.17 9.91
CA HIS A 244 14.35 -3.42 9.55
C HIS A 244 13.98 -4.91 9.70
N MET A 245 14.87 -5.82 9.33
CA MET A 245 14.68 -7.26 9.51
C MET A 245 14.55 -7.65 10.99
N LYS A 246 15.26 -6.98 11.91
CA LYS A 246 15.04 -7.15 13.37
C LYS A 246 13.66 -6.64 13.80
N MET A 247 13.24 -5.50 13.26
CA MET A 247 11.92 -4.91 13.53
C MET A 247 10.80 -5.83 13.03
N PHE A 248 10.93 -6.41 11.84
CA PHE A 248 9.96 -7.35 11.28
C PHE A 248 9.78 -8.58 12.19
N ARG A 249 10.89 -9.17 12.67
CA ARG A 249 10.85 -10.30 13.61
C ARG A 249 10.20 -9.92 14.95
N ARG A 250 10.50 -8.71 15.46
CA ARG A 250 9.86 -8.19 16.69
C ARG A 250 8.34 -8.13 16.52
N ALA A 251 7.88 -7.59 15.39
CA ALA A 251 6.48 -7.33 15.10
C ALA A 251 5.71 -8.48 14.44
N ASN A 252 6.30 -9.68 14.29
CA ASN A 252 5.68 -10.83 13.62
C ASN A 252 5.38 -10.62 12.12
N ILE A 253 6.10 -9.72 11.47
CA ILE A 253 5.92 -9.40 10.05
C ILE A 253 6.56 -10.50 9.21
N GLY A 254 5.73 -11.21 8.45
CA GLY A 254 6.13 -12.36 7.62
C GLY A 254 5.96 -12.12 6.11
N LEU A 255 5.47 -10.95 5.71
CA LEU A 255 5.28 -10.53 4.34
C LEU A 255 5.56 -9.02 4.19
N LEU A 256 6.42 -8.65 3.24
CA LEU A 256 6.56 -7.29 2.74
C LEU A 256 5.79 -7.15 1.43
N VAL A 257 4.89 -6.17 1.35
CA VAL A 257 4.22 -5.76 0.11
C VAL A 257 4.88 -4.47 -0.33
N THR A 258 5.90 -4.58 -1.18
CA THR A 258 6.83 -3.50 -1.51
C THR A 258 6.31 -2.64 -2.65
N SER A 259 6.23 -1.32 -2.45
CA SER A 259 5.91 -0.35 -3.52
C SER A 259 6.80 -0.59 -4.75
N TRP A 260 6.21 -0.59 -5.94
CA TRP A 260 6.90 -0.88 -7.19
C TRP A 260 6.49 0.08 -8.31
N TRP A 261 7.44 0.89 -8.78
CA TRP A 261 7.24 2.00 -9.72
C TRP A 261 7.75 1.73 -11.14
N GLY A 262 8.24 0.53 -11.42
CA GLY A 262 8.77 0.16 -12.73
C GLY A 262 10.17 -0.45 -12.66
N PRO A 263 10.64 -1.04 -13.77
CA PRO A 263 11.97 -1.63 -13.86
C PRO A 263 13.08 -0.59 -13.63
N ASP A 264 14.15 -1.02 -12.97
CA ASP A 264 15.38 -0.25 -12.74
C ASP A 264 15.20 1.05 -11.93
N ARG A 265 14.03 1.22 -11.31
CA ARG A 265 13.76 2.30 -10.34
C ARG A 265 14.40 1.96 -8.98
N LEU A 266 14.47 2.95 -8.10
CA LEU A 266 15.03 2.79 -6.77
C LEU A 266 14.31 1.67 -6.01
N GLU A 267 12.99 1.63 -6.10
CA GLU A 267 12.14 0.67 -5.42
C GLU A 267 12.37 -0.76 -5.92
N ASP A 268 12.53 -0.91 -7.24
CA ASP A 268 12.80 -2.18 -7.91
C ASP A 268 14.18 -2.73 -7.54
N THR A 269 15.22 -1.92 -7.71
CA THR A 269 16.61 -2.32 -7.42
C THR A 269 16.80 -2.60 -5.93
N THR A 270 16.24 -1.78 -5.05
CA THR A 270 16.33 -2.02 -3.60
C THR A 270 15.62 -3.31 -3.18
N THR A 271 14.41 -3.55 -3.69
CA THR A 271 13.67 -4.78 -3.38
C THR A 271 14.42 -6.02 -3.86
N LYS A 272 14.79 -6.05 -5.14
CA LYS A 272 15.39 -7.20 -5.80
C LYS A 272 16.82 -7.45 -5.33
N ASP A 273 17.65 -6.41 -5.31
CA ASP A 273 19.10 -6.55 -5.17
C ASP A 273 19.56 -6.46 -3.71
N VAL A 274 18.82 -5.76 -2.84
CA VAL A 274 19.18 -5.57 -1.42
C VAL A 274 18.31 -6.42 -0.51
N ILE A 275 16.98 -6.26 -0.54
CA ILE A 275 16.08 -6.90 0.42
C ILE A 275 15.98 -8.41 0.20
N MET A 276 15.67 -8.85 -1.02
CA MET A 276 15.45 -10.27 -1.33
C MET A 276 16.75 -11.09 -1.28
N ASN A 277 17.90 -10.46 -1.46
CA ASN A 277 19.23 -11.09 -1.36
C ASN A 277 19.90 -10.91 0.00
N HIS A 278 19.24 -10.27 0.97
CA HIS A 278 19.84 -10.00 2.28
C HIS A 278 20.12 -11.31 3.02
N GLN A 279 21.27 -11.42 3.68
CA GLN A 279 21.66 -12.64 4.42
C GLN A 279 20.67 -13.02 5.53
N ASP A 280 19.96 -12.04 6.09
CA ASP A 280 18.96 -12.24 7.15
C ASP A 280 17.54 -12.48 6.61
N VAL A 281 17.32 -12.57 5.29
CA VAL A 281 15.98 -12.67 4.69
C VAL A 281 15.21 -13.90 5.15
N GLY A 282 15.89 -15.01 5.43
CA GLY A 282 15.28 -16.24 5.95
C GLY A 282 14.03 -16.66 5.16
N ASN A 283 12.91 -16.88 5.87
CA ASN A 283 11.60 -17.15 5.24
C ASN A 283 10.68 -15.93 5.11
N LEU A 284 11.21 -14.70 5.22
CA LEU A 284 10.43 -13.49 4.97
C LEU A 284 9.93 -13.53 3.53
N ASN A 285 8.63 -13.30 3.33
CA ASN A 285 8.05 -13.25 2.00
C ASN A 285 8.02 -11.82 1.47
N VAL A 286 8.11 -11.68 0.15
CA VAL A 286 8.01 -10.40 -0.56
C VAL A 286 6.97 -10.52 -1.68
N ALA A 287 6.07 -9.55 -1.80
CA ALA A 287 5.18 -9.35 -2.94
C ALA A 287 5.31 -7.92 -3.43
N LEU A 288 5.03 -7.67 -4.71
CA LEU A 288 5.04 -6.32 -5.25
C LEU A 288 3.68 -5.64 -5.07
N PHE A 289 3.73 -4.33 -4.76
CA PHE A 289 2.61 -3.41 -4.79
C PHE A 289 2.72 -2.55 -6.04
N TYR A 290 1.98 -2.93 -7.08
CA TYR A 290 2.04 -2.32 -8.39
C TYR A 290 1.34 -0.95 -8.38
N GLU A 291 2.14 0.11 -8.54
CA GLU A 291 1.71 1.52 -8.41
C GLU A 291 0.94 2.01 -9.63
N THR A 292 -0.34 1.66 -9.72
CA THR A 292 -1.17 1.94 -10.92
C THR A 292 -1.32 3.43 -11.21
N THR A 293 -1.29 4.29 -10.20
CA THR A 293 -1.40 5.76 -10.38
C THR A 293 -0.22 6.37 -11.09
N ASN A 294 0.92 5.69 -11.09
CA ASN A 294 2.07 6.02 -11.90
C ASN A 294 2.08 5.21 -13.19
N ARG A 295 2.05 3.87 -13.07
CA ARG A 295 2.26 2.94 -14.20
C ARG A 295 1.14 2.99 -15.22
N LEU A 296 -0.08 3.26 -14.80
CA LEU A 296 -1.31 3.22 -15.61
C LEU A 296 -2.12 4.53 -15.51
N ARG A 297 -1.43 5.66 -15.27
CA ARG A 297 -2.05 6.96 -14.99
C ARG A 297 -3.02 7.41 -16.09
N ASN A 298 -2.61 7.26 -17.35
CA ASN A 298 -3.32 7.75 -18.53
C ASN A 298 -4.24 6.70 -19.17
N GLY A 299 -4.65 5.69 -18.39
CA GLY A 299 -5.58 4.64 -18.81
C GLY A 299 -5.01 3.81 -19.97
N ILE A 300 -5.81 3.61 -21.03
CA ILE A 300 -5.46 2.78 -22.19
C ILE A 300 -4.10 3.16 -22.80
N LYS A 301 -3.72 4.45 -22.77
CA LYS A 301 -2.43 4.90 -23.32
C LYS A 301 -1.23 4.24 -22.64
N ASP A 302 -1.37 3.90 -21.37
CA ASP A 302 -0.31 3.32 -20.55
C ASP A 302 -0.49 1.80 -20.39
N ILE A 303 -1.48 1.19 -21.03
CA ILE A 303 -1.77 -0.25 -20.87
C ILE A 303 -0.60 -1.15 -21.29
N LEU A 304 0.25 -0.66 -22.21
CA LEU A 304 1.48 -1.34 -22.61
C LEU A 304 2.50 -1.47 -21.47
N ASN A 305 2.43 -0.62 -20.44
CA ASN A 305 3.22 -0.76 -19.23
C ASN A 305 2.81 -2.05 -18.51
N ALA A 306 1.51 -2.34 -18.35
CA ALA A 306 1.07 -3.61 -17.74
C ALA A 306 1.65 -4.83 -18.44
N LYS A 307 1.81 -4.78 -19.77
CA LYS A 307 2.47 -5.84 -20.52
C LYS A 307 3.97 -5.95 -20.19
N THR A 308 4.71 -4.87 -20.42
CA THR A 308 6.17 -4.87 -20.28
C THR A 308 6.61 -5.07 -18.84
N ASP A 309 5.86 -4.54 -17.89
CA ASP A 309 6.10 -4.69 -16.46
C ASP A 309 5.88 -6.14 -16.01
N ILE A 310 4.82 -6.81 -16.47
CA ILE A 310 4.62 -8.23 -16.10
C ILE A 310 5.66 -9.14 -16.76
N GLU A 311 6.08 -8.84 -17.98
CA GLU A 311 7.20 -9.57 -18.61
C GLU A 311 8.47 -9.45 -17.75
N TYR A 312 8.75 -8.26 -17.23
CA TYR A 312 9.89 -8.00 -16.33
C TYR A 312 9.72 -8.69 -14.97
N ILE A 313 8.57 -8.51 -14.31
CA ILE A 313 8.28 -9.08 -12.99
C ILE A 313 8.36 -10.61 -13.03
N SER A 314 7.85 -11.23 -14.09
CA SER A 314 7.94 -12.68 -14.29
C SER A 314 9.40 -13.17 -14.32
N GLN A 315 10.29 -12.41 -14.95
CA GLN A 315 11.70 -12.79 -15.10
C GLN A 315 12.53 -12.59 -13.82
N HIS A 316 12.17 -11.61 -13.00
CA HIS A 316 13.01 -11.18 -11.87
C HIS A 316 12.46 -11.56 -10.49
N TYR A 317 11.16 -11.79 -10.36
CA TYR A 317 10.50 -11.93 -9.05
C TYR A 317 9.74 -13.23 -8.86
N PHE A 318 8.85 -13.61 -9.80
CA PHE A 318 7.85 -14.66 -9.53
C PHE A 318 8.43 -16.05 -9.18
N ASP A 319 9.63 -16.36 -9.67
CA ASP A 319 10.32 -17.62 -9.35
C ASP A 319 11.25 -17.54 -8.14
N HIS A 320 11.45 -16.36 -7.55
CA HIS A 320 12.29 -16.21 -6.37
C HIS A 320 11.69 -17.00 -5.19
N PRO A 321 12.52 -17.72 -4.40
CA PRO A 321 12.03 -18.57 -3.30
C PRO A 321 11.26 -17.79 -2.22
N ASN A 322 11.63 -16.53 -1.98
CA ASN A 322 10.94 -15.64 -1.06
C ASN A 322 9.77 -14.86 -1.67
N TYR A 323 9.46 -15.05 -2.97
CA TYR A 323 8.30 -14.38 -3.55
C TYR A 323 7.01 -15.00 -3.03
N TYR A 324 6.11 -14.17 -2.50
CA TYR A 324 4.89 -14.63 -1.86
C TYR A 324 3.96 -15.32 -2.84
N LYS A 325 3.47 -16.50 -2.46
CA LYS A 325 2.60 -17.35 -3.27
C LYS A 325 1.44 -17.84 -2.44
N ILE A 326 0.24 -17.80 -2.99
CA ILE A 326 -0.96 -18.48 -2.46
C ILE A 326 -1.28 -19.64 -3.40
N ASN A 327 -1.32 -20.87 -2.88
CA ASN A 327 -1.53 -22.08 -3.69
C ASN A 327 -0.56 -22.20 -4.89
N GLY A 328 0.69 -21.80 -4.68
CA GLY A 328 1.74 -21.81 -5.71
C GLY A 328 1.66 -20.67 -6.73
N ARG A 329 0.64 -19.79 -6.65
CA ARG A 329 0.43 -18.67 -7.56
C ARG A 329 1.12 -17.41 -7.04
N PRO A 330 2.04 -16.78 -7.79
CA PRO A 330 2.71 -15.55 -7.35
C PRO A 330 1.70 -14.43 -7.14
N VAL A 331 1.74 -13.80 -5.98
CA VAL A 331 0.80 -12.75 -5.57
C VAL A 331 1.27 -11.38 -6.07
N LEU A 332 0.38 -10.59 -6.66
CA LEU A 332 0.62 -9.21 -7.05
C LEU A 332 -0.49 -8.32 -6.48
N PHE A 333 -0.11 -7.32 -5.69
CA PHE A 333 -1.03 -6.33 -5.16
C PHE A 333 -1.18 -5.17 -6.15
N ILE A 334 -2.42 -4.77 -6.44
CA ILE A 334 -2.75 -3.72 -7.39
C ILE A 334 -3.21 -2.49 -6.62
N TYR A 335 -2.34 -1.49 -6.51
CA TYR A 335 -2.65 -0.25 -5.78
C TYR A 335 -3.77 0.53 -6.45
N LEU A 336 -4.71 1.08 -5.67
CA LEU A 336 -5.83 1.91 -6.13
C LEU A 336 -6.59 1.30 -7.32
N ALA A 337 -6.82 0.00 -7.30
CA ALA A 337 -7.45 -0.72 -8.40
C ALA A 337 -8.87 -0.20 -8.72
N ARG A 338 -9.59 0.34 -7.72
CA ARG A 338 -10.87 1.05 -7.92
C ARG A 338 -10.78 2.22 -8.91
N THR A 339 -9.63 2.88 -8.99
CA THR A 339 -9.43 4.00 -9.93
C THR A 339 -9.31 3.52 -11.38
N LEU A 340 -8.85 2.29 -11.60
CA LEU A 340 -8.86 1.67 -12.93
C LEU A 340 -10.28 1.38 -13.39
N GLU A 341 -11.18 0.97 -12.48
CA GLU A 341 -12.60 0.80 -12.78
C GLU A 341 -13.25 2.13 -13.15
N ASN A 342 -13.05 3.17 -12.32
CA ASN A 342 -13.58 4.51 -12.58
C ASN A 342 -13.14 5.07 -13.96
N ARG A 343 -11.96 4.65 -14.44
CA ARG A 343 -11.43 5.02 -15.76
C ARG A 343 -11.85 4.07 -16.88
N GLY A 344 -12.51 2.95 -16.58
CA GLY A 344 -12.92 1.93 -17.54
C GLY A 344 -11.78 1.04 -18.06
N THR A 345 -10.66 0.96 -17.33
CA THR A 345 -9.45 0.23 -17.76
C THR A 345 -9.11 -0.99 -16.91
N LEU A 346 -9.94 -1.30 -15.90
CA LEU A 346 -9.69 -2.42 -14.98
C LEU A 346 -9.57 -3.76 -15.72
N GLU A 347 -10.58 -4.11 -16.53
CA GLU A 347 -10.61 -5.37 -17.28
C GLU A 347 -9.38 -5.51 -18.18
N GLU A 348 -9.13 -4.51 -19.03
CA GLU A 348 -8.02 -4.53 -19.98
C GLU A 348 -6.68 -4.67 -19.26
N ALA A 349 -6.48 -3.97 -18.14
CA ALA A 349 -5.24 -4.02 -17.39
C ALA A 349 -5.01 -5.39 -16.77
N LEU A 350 -5.98 -5.92 -16.03
CA LEU A 350 -5.81 -7.17 -15.29
C LEU A 350 -5.80 -8.38 -16.22
N LEU A 351 -6.58 -8.39 -17.30
CA LEU A 351 -6.51 -9.45 -18.31
C LEU A 351 -5.19 -9.40 -19.08
N THR A 352 -4.66 -8.21 -19.38
CA THR A 352 -3.31 -8.08 -19.96
C THR A 352 -2.27 -8.66 -19.00
N MET A 353 -2.31 -8.30 -17.71
CA MET A 353 -1.36 -8.83 -16.73
C MET A 353 -1.42 -10.35 -16.64
N ARG A 354 -2.62 -10.94 -16.54
CA ARG A 354 -2.78 -12.40 -16.52
C ARG A 354 -2.28 -13.06 -17.80
N SER A 355 -2.59 -12.49 -18.97
CA SER A 355 -2.17 -13.02 -20.26
C SER A 355 -0.65 -13.05 -20.39
N GLU A 356 0.03 -11.97 -20.03
CA GLU A 356 1.48 -11.89 -20.15
C GLU A 356 2.20 -12.77 -19.12
N ALA A 357 1.69 -12.86 -17.89
CA ALA A 357 2.20 -13.81 -16.90
C ALA A 357 2.04 -15.27 -17.37
N ALA A 358 0.90 -15.61 -17.97
CA ALA A 358 0.64 -16.96 -18.47
C ALA A 358 1.59 -17.35 -19.61
N LYS A 359 1.94 -16.40 -20.51
CA LYS A 359 2.95 -16.62 -21.57
C LYS A 359 4.34 -16.89 -21.00
N LYS A 360 4.62 -16.43 -19.78
CA LYS A 360 5.86 -16.70 -19.04
C LYS A 360 5.77 -17.93 -18.13
N GLY A 361 4.64 -18.64 -18.13
CA GLY A 361 4.44 -19.86 -17.35
C GLY A 361 3.89 -19.63 -15.94
N HIS A 362 3.42 -18.42 -15.62
CA HIS A 362 2.88 -18.11 -14.30
C HIS A 362 1.36 -17.93 -14.34
N ASN A 363 0.68 -18.56 -13.38
CA ASN A 363 -0.70 -18.24 -13.05
C ASN A 363 -0.70 -17.29 -11.83
N ILE A 364 -0.76 -15.98 -12.07
CA ILE A 364 -0.67 -14.97 -11.00
C ILE A 364 -1.95 -14.91 -10.15
N PHE A 365 -1.79 -14.53 -8.88
CA PHE A 365 -2.87 -14.24 -7.92
C PHE A 365 -2.96 -12.73 -7.72
N LEU A 366 -4.08 -12.10 -8.09
CA LEU A 366 -4.24 -10.65 -8.05
C LEU A 366 -5.01 -10.21 -6.81
N VAL A 367 -4.39 -9.35 -5.99
CA VAL A 367 -5.01 -8.70 -4.83
C VAL A 367 -5.28 -7.23 -5.15
N GLY A 368 -6.53 -6.81 -5.20
CA GLY A 368 -6.88 -5.41 -5.48
C GLY A 368 -7.01 -4.56 -4.22
N ASP A 369 -6.31 -3.41 -4.15
CA ASP A 369 -6.74 -2.29 -3.29
C ASP A 369 -8.00 -1.67 -3.91
N TYR A 370 -9.13 -2.22 -3.51
CA TYR A 370 -10.40 -2.00 -4.19
C TYR A 370 -11.55 -1.69 -3.23
N VAL A 371 -11.47 -2.21 -2.01
CA VAL A 371 -12.49 -2.00 -0.97
C VAL A 371 -12.50 -0.53 -0.55
N PHE A 372 -13.62 0.16 -0.80
CA PHE A 372 -13.80 1.56 -0.42
C PHE A 372 -15.28 1.90 -0.27
N GLY A 373 -15.67 2.51 0.85
CA GLY A 373 -17.06 2.86 1.11
C GLY A 373 -17.95 1.64 1.37
N ASP A 374 -19.23 1.74 0.97
CA ASP A 374 -20.20 0.67 1.17
C ASP A 374 -19.99 -0.46 0.16
N SER A 375 -20.15 -1.71 0.60
CA SER A 375 -20.04 -2.87 -0.29
C SER A 375 -21.15 -2.88 -1.35
N PRO A 376 -20.88 -3.32 -2.59
CA PRO A 376 -21.93 -3.53 -3.58
C PRO A 376 -22.92 -4.57 -3.06
N ARG A 377 -24.21 -4.40 -3.33
CA ARG A 377 -25.22 -5.43 -3.04
C ARG A 377 -25.32 -6.35 -4.24
N THR A 378 -24.85 -7.58 -4.10
CA THR A 378 -24.88 -8.57 -5.18
C THR A 378 -25.99 -9.59 -4.99
N THR A 379 -26.59 -9.99 -6.11
CA THR A 379 -27.51 -11.14 -6.22
C THR A 379 -27.05 -12.05 -7.35
N GLU A 380 -27.60 -13.26 -7.45
CA GLU A 380 -27.28 -14.15 -8.59
C GLU A 380 -27.64 -13.52 -9.95
N GLU A 381 -28.60 -12.59 -9.98
CA GLU A 381 -29.10 -11.93 -11.18
C GLU A 381 -28.35 -10.63 -11.49
N GLU A 382 -27.76 -10.00 -10.48
CA GLU A 382 -27.01 -8.75 -10.55
C GLU A 382 -25.62 -8.95 -9.91
N PRO A 383 -24.70 -9.66 -10.59
CA PRO A 383 -23.34 -9.87 -10.09
C PRO A 383 -22.53 -8.58 -10.12
N TYR A 384 -21.52 -8.49 -9.27
CA TYR A 384 -20.59 -7.37 -9.29
C TYR A 384 -19.34 -7.71 -10.08
N ILE A 385 -19.40 -7.42 -11.38
CA ILE A 385 -18.40 -7.77 -12.39
C ILE A 385 -16.95 -7.50 -11.98
N PRO A 386 -16.58 -6.38 -11.31
CA PRO A 386 -15.21 -6.14 -10.91
C PRO A 386 -14.57 -7.25 -10.08
N PHE A 387 -15.36 -7.98 -9.26
CA PHE A 387 -14.84 -9.10 -8.46
C PHE A 387 -14.31 -10.26 -9.32
N TRP A 388 -14.78 -10.42 -10.55
CA TRP A 388 -14.32 -11.49 -11.44
C TRP A 388 -12.88 -11.31 -11.92
N TYR A 389 -12.32 -10.10 -11.80
CA TYR A 389 -10.94 -9.84 -12.22
C TYR A 389 -9.90 -10.08 -11.11
N PHE A 390 -10.34 -10.14 -9.86
CA PHE A 390 -9.47 -10.32 -8.69
C PHE A 390 -9.58 -11.73 -8.13
N ASP A 391 -8.49 -12.19 -7.51
CA ASP A 391 -8.54 -13.38 -6.66
C ASP A 391 -8.84 -13.02 -5.20
N ALA A 392 -8.42 -11.83 -4.77
CA ALA A 392 -8.82 -11.22 -3.51
C ALA A 392 -8.87 -9.70 -3.61
N VAL A 393 -9.58 -9.07 -2.69
CA VAL A 393 -9.54 -7.62 -2.48
C VAL A 393 -9.14 -7.28 -1.06
N THR A 394 -8.53 -6.11 -0.90
CA THR A 394 -8.13 -5.53 0.38
C THR A 394 -8.43 -4.03 0.36
N ASN A 395 -8.13 -3.39 1.48
CA ASN A 395 -8.28 -1.96 1.70
C ASN A 395 -6.93 -1.36 2.11
N TYR A 396 -6.25 -0.66 1.20
CA TYR A 396 -5.05 0.09 1.58
C TYR A 396 -5.44 1.38 2.33
N ASP A 397 -6.41 2.11 1.80
CA ASP A 397 -6.84 3.43 2.28
C ASP A 397 -7.84 3.31 3.44
N VAL A 398 -7.36 2.75 4.57
CA VAL A 398 -8.15 2.61 5.80
C VAL A 398 -8.68 3.96 6.27
N TYR A 399 -7.87 5.02 6.21
CA TYR A 399 -8.25 6.38 6.59
C TYR A 399 -9.42 6.92 5.74
N GLY A 400 -9.28 6.91 4.42
CA GLY A 400 -10.33 7.37 3.50
C GLY A 400 -11.59 6.51 3.59
N SER A 401 -11.43 5.20 3.68
CA SER A 401 -12.55 4.26 3.81
C SER A 401 -13.25 4.32 5.18
N SER A 402 -12.62 4.89 6.20
CA SER A 402 -13.24 5.19 7.50
C SER A 402 -13.97 6.54 7.51
N GLY A 403 -14.10 7.20 6.36
CA GLY A 403 -14.77 8.50 6.25
C GLY A 403 -13.91 9.69 6.67
N ARG A 404 -12.58 9.53 6.68
CA ARG A 404 -11.60 10.56 7.06
C ARG A 404 -11.89 11.18 8.43
N PRO A 405 -11.84 10.39 9.52
CA PRO A 405 -12.13 10.90 10.85
C PRO A 405 -11.21 12.07 11.22
N GLU A 406 -11.78 13.12 11.79
CA GLU A 406 -11.03 14.27 12.31
C GLU A 406 -10.67 14.03 13.78
N GLY A 407 -9.38 14.06 14.07
CA GLY A 407 -8.87 13.81 15.41
C GLY A 407 -9.05 12.35 15.82
N TYR A 408 -9.84 12.10 16.86
CA TYR A 408 -9.98 10.77 17.43
C TYR A 408 -11.13 10.01 16.78
N ALA A 409 -10.85 8.87 16.14
CA ALA A 409 -11.85 8.11 15.40
C ALA A 409 -13.03 7.65 16.28
N GLY A 410 -12.77 7.27 17.54
CA GLY A 410 -13.78 6.75 18.46
C GLY A 410 -14.19 5.30 18.18
N ARG A 411 -14.66 4.62 19.23
CA ARG A 411 -15.08 3.20 19.18
C ARG A 411 -16.18 2.93 18.17
N GLU A 412 -17.17 3.83 18.08
CA GLU A 412 -18.33 3.68 17.20
C GLU A 412 -17.90 3.72 15.73
N SER A 413 -17.12 4.72 15.32
CA SER A 413 -16.64 4.84 13.94
C SER A 413 -15.81 3.64 13.51
N VAL A 414 -14.88 3.19 14.37
CA VAL A 414 -14.05 2.01 14.06
C VAL A 414 -14.88 0.74 13.98
N SER A 415 -15.84 0.54 14.89
CA SER A 415 -16.76 -0.60 14.84
C SER A 415 -17.58 -0.59 13.55
N MET A 416 -18.16 0.56 13.19
CA MET A 416 -18.93 0.73 11.95
C MET A 416 -18.07 0.47 10.70
N TYR A 417 -16.82 0.92 10.68
CA TYR A 417 -15.88 0.62 9.60
C TYR A 417 -15.71 -0.89 9.43
N TYR A 418 -15.45 -1.63 10.51
CA TYR A 418 -15.27 -3.10 10.42
C TYR A 418 -16.56 -3.87 10.15
N GLU A 419 -17.73 -3.35 10.53
CA GLU A 419 -19.01 -3.88 10.06
C GLU A 419 -19.16 -3.78 8.54
N LYS A 420 -18.76 -2.65 7.95
CA LYS A 420 -18.72 -2.50 6.48
C LYS A 420 -17.68 -3.43 5.85
N GLN A 421 -16.51 -3.60 6.48
CA GLN A 421 -15.52 -4.57 6.02
C GLN A 421 -16.04 -6.01 6.05
N ALA A 422 -16.84 -6.38 7.06
CA ALA A 422 -17.51 -7.68 7.13
C ALA A 422 -18.53 -7.86 5.98
N GLN A 423 -19.23 -6.80 5.59
CA GLN A 423 -20.12 -6.82 4.43
C GLN A 423 -19.33 -7.02 3.12
N TRP A 424 -18.22 -6.30 2.92
CA TRP A 424 -17.31 -6.54 1.79
C TRP A 424 -16.83 -7.99 1.72
N LYS A 425 -16.42 -8.57 2.87
CA LYS A 425 -16.07 -10.00 2.96
C LYS A 425 -17.21 -10.92 2.54
N ALA A 426 -18.44 -10.63 2.96
CA ALA A 426 -19.61 -11.43 2.61
C ALA A 426 -19.97 -11.32 1.12
N GLU A 427 -19.86 -10.14 0.52
CA GLU A 427 -20.20 -9.89 -0.88
C GLU A 427 -19.16 -10.50 -1.83
N THR A 428 -17.86 -10.34 -1.54
CA THR A 428 -16.78 -10.95 -2.33
C THR A 428 -16.88 -12.47 -2.38
N ALA A 429 -17.22 -13.10 -1.25
CA ALA A 429 -17.37 -14.55 -1.15
C ALA A 429 -18.46 -15.15 -2.05
N LYS A 430 -19.44 -14.35 -2.51
CA LYS A 430 -20.48 -14.81 -3.45
C LYS A 430 -19.95 -14.99 -4.88
N GLU A 431 -18.81 -14.36 -5.20
CA GLU A 431 -18.27 -14.21 -6.56
C GLU A 431 -16.88 -14.87 -6.70
N ASP A 432 -16.56 -15.85 -5.83
CA ASP A 432 -15.26 -16.53 -5.71
C ASP A 432 -14.05 -15.57 -5.54
N CYS A 433 -14.31 -14.36 -5.05
CA CYS A 433 -13.29 -13.41 -4.65
C CYS A 433 -13.10 -13.48 -3.12
N ARG A 434 -11.86 -13.34 -2.65
CA ARG A 434 -11.53 -13.38 -1.22
C ARG A 434 -11.34 -11.98 -0.66
N TYR A 435 -11.29 -11.89 0.67
CA TYR A 435 -11.11 -10.63 1.38
C TYR A 435 -9.92 -10.71 2.34
N ILE A 436 -9.09 -9.66 2.33
CA ILE A 436 -7.94 -9.51 3.23
C ILE A 436 -8.15 -8.23 4.07
N PRO A 437 -8.32 -8.35 5.41
CA PRO A 437 -8.50 -7.20 6.28
C PRO A 437 -7.24 -6.36 6.40
N ALA A 438 -7.42 -5.06 6.62
CA ALA A 438 -6.35 -4.11 6.84
C ALA A 438 -6.54 -3.27 8.10
N VAL A 439 -5.43 -2.76 8.62
CA VAL A 439 -5.32 -1.87 9.79
C VAL A 439 -4.36 -0.72 9.48
N SER A 440 -4.54 0.42 10.14
CA SER A 440 -3.60 1.55 10.06
C SER A 440 -3.48 2.26 11.42
N PRO A 441 -2.28 2.68 11.87
CA PRO A 441 -2.11 3.22 13.21
C PRO A 441 -2.66 4.64 13.40
N GLY A 442 -2.83 5.40 12.31
CA GLY A 442 -3.20 6.82 12.28
C GLY A 442 -3.00 7.37 10.87
N TYR A 443 -3.21 8.68 10.67
CA TYR A 443 -2.95 9.33 9.38
C TYR A 443 -2.69 10.83 9.54
N ASN A 444 -1.66 11.35 8.89
CA ASN A 444 -1.41 12.79 8.71
C ASN A 444 -0.43 13.03 7.56
N ASP A 445 -0.93 13.57 6.44
CA ASP A 445 -0.13 13.87 5.25
C ASP A 445 0.27 15.36 5.10
N ARG A 446 0.06 16.16 6.14
CA ARG A 446 0.20 17.63 6.07
C ARG A 446 1.64 18.09 5.86
N GLY A 447 2.62 17.23 6.11
CA GLY A 447 4.03 17.49 5.79
C GLY A 447 4.30 17.57 4.29
N VAL A 448 3.43 16.99 3.46
CA VAL A 448 3.57 16.96 1.99
C VAL A 448 2.37 17.54 1.25
N ARG A 449 1.19 17.55 1.88
CA ARG A 449 -0.09 17.97 1.29
C ARG A 449 -0.81 18.98 2.19
N LEU A 450 -0.08 19.96 2.72
CA LEU A 450 -0.64 20.98 3.62
C LEU A 450 -1.87 21.69 3.04
N GLU A 451 -1.83 22.04 1.75
CA GLU A 451 -2.91 22.74 1.04
C GLU A 451 -4.13 21.87 0.75
N SER A 452 -3.99 20.53 0.79
CA SER A 452 -5.14 19.63 0.67
C SER A 452 -5.99 19.60 1.94
N ASP A 453 -5.43 20.09 3.05
CA ASP A 453 -6.09 20.25 4.36
C ASP A 453 -6.84 19.00 4.82
N HIS A 454 -6.28 17.82 4.55
CA HIS A 454 -6.87 16.57 5.05
C HIS A 454 -6.86 16.56 6.58
N PRO A 455 -7.96 16.14 7.23
CA PRO A 455 -8.01 16.03 8.67
C PRO A 455 -7.09 14.92 9.16
N ALA A 456 -6.24 15.22 10.13
CA ALA A 456 -5.36 14.27 10.78
C ALA A 456 -6.20 13.30 11.63
N MET A 457 -5.90 12.01 11.50
CA MET A 457 -6.46 10.96 12.33
C MET A 457 -5.43 10.59 13.40
N SER A 458 -5.82 10.84 14.64
CA SER A 458 -5.06 10.53 15.83
C SER A 458 -4.69 9.05 15.90
N ARG A 459 -3.52 8.80 16.47
CA ARG A 459 -3.04 7.47 16.81
C ARG A 459 -3.67 6.88 18.08
N ARG A 460 -4.48 7.69 18.78
CA ARG A 460 -5.31 7.32 19.92
C ARG A 460 -6.77 7.14 19.49
N LEU A 461 -7.46 6.21 20.11
CA LEU A 461 -8.87 5.95 19.81
C LEU A 461 -9.79 7.06 20.32
N THR A 462 -9.46 7.65 21.47
CA THR A 462 -10.19 8.73 22.13
C THR A 462 -9.20 9.76 22.67
N LYS A 463 -9.71 10.95 23.04
CA LYS A 463 -8.88 12.04 23.59
C LYS A 463 -8.09 11.64 24.83
N ASP A 464 -8.76 10.93 25.74
CA ASP A 464 -8.19 10.50 27.02
C ASP A 464 -7.59 9.07 26.94
N GLY A 465 -7.52 8.51 25.73
CA GLY A 465 -6.98 7.18 25.48
C GLY A 465 -5.46 7.18 25.33
N GLU A 466 -4.85 6.05 25.60
CA GLU A 466 -3.40 5.84 25.46
C GLU A 466 -2.94 5.79 23.99
N GLU A 467 -1.66 6.14 23.75
CA GLU A 467 -1.04 5.98 22.43
C GLU A 467 -1.15 4.52 21.94
N GLY A 468 -1.47 4.34 20.65
CA GLY A 468 -1.61 3.02 20.05
C GLY A 468 -2.96 2.34 20.32
N SER A 469 -3.82 2.92 21.15
CA SER A 469 -5.17 2.38 21.41
C SER A 469 -6.02 2.24 20.15
N LEU A 470 -5.88 3.15 19.16
CA LEU A 470 -6.59 3.02 17.88
C LEU A 470 -6.14 1.75 17.13
N PHE A 471 -4.82 1.56 17.02
CA PHE A 471 -4.23 0.44 16.28
C PHE A 471 -4.59 -0.91 16.93
N HIS A 472 -4.49 -1.00 18.26
CA HIS A 472 -4.89 -2.19 19.01
C HIS A 472 -6.40 -2.50 18.84
N TYR A 473 -7.24 -1.45 18.89
CA TYR A 473 -8.67 -1.58 18.66
C TYR A 473 -8.98 -2.12 17.27
N GLN A 474 -8.33 -1.58 16.23
CA GLN A 474 -8.48 -2.07 14.86
C GLN A 474 -8.02 -3.53 14.70
N LEU A 475 -6.88 -3.92 15.28
CA LEU A 475 -6.35 -5.28 15.23
C LEU A 475 -7.33 -6.32 15.80
N LYS A 476 -8.07 -5.98 16.85
CA LYS A 476 -9.11 -6.86 17.41
C LYS A 476 -10.15 -7.25 16.35
N TYR A 477 -10.72 -6.27 15.66
CA TYR A 477 -11.75 -6.52 14.64
C TYR A 477 -11.18 -7.11 13.35
N ALA A 478 -10.00 -6.67 12.92
CA ALA A 478 -9.35 -7.22 11.73
C ALA A 478 -9.10 -8.73 11.86
N LYS A 479 -8.72 -9.21 13.06
CA LYS A 479 -8.52 -10.64 13.34
C LYS A 479 -9.78 -11.47 13.22
N GLU A 480 -10.97 -10.90 13.43
CA GLU A 480 -12.25 -11.61 13.24
C GLU A 480 -12.59 -11.78 11.74
N LEU A 481 -11.98 -10.97 10.88
CA LEU A 481 -12.25 -10.95 9.44
C LEU A 481 -11.23 -11.73 8.61
N VAL A 482 -10.18 -12.29 9.19
CA VAL A 482 -9.19 -13.07 8.42
C VAL A 482 -9.83 -14.26 7.68
N ASP A 483 -9.30 -14.57 6.50
CA ASP A 483 -9.73 -15.71 5.69
C ASP A 483 -8.66 -16.82 5.77
N PRO A 484 -8.99 -18.02 6.26
CA PRO A 484 -8.08 -19.16 6.27
C PRO A 484 -7.55 -19.57 4.90
N GLN A 485 -8.27 -19.27 3.82
CA GLN A 485 -7.81 -19.53 2.45
C GLN A 485 -6.74 -18.55 1.98
N MET A 486 -6.62 -17.40 2.66
CA MET A 486 -5.64 -16.33 2.38
C MET A 486 -4.52 -16.32 3.42
N ASP A 487 -4.03 -17.49 3.86
CA ASP A 487 -3.01 -17.64 4.92
C ASP A 487 -3.35 -16.91 6.24
N LYS A 488 -4.63 -16.61 6.49
CA LYS A 488 -5.08 -15.73 7.57
C LYS A 488 -4.33 -14.38 7.57
N LEU A 489 -4.13 -13.82 6.37
CA LEU A 489 -3.40 -12.57 6.14
C LEU A 489 -4.10 -11.36 6.75
N ILE A 490 -3.33 -10.52 7.43
CA ILE A 490 -3.71 -9.16 7.86
C ILE A 490 -2.70 -8.18 7.24
N MET A 491 -3.20 -7.12 6.60
CA MET A 491 -2.35 -6.07 6.02
C MET A 491 -2.25 -4.86 6.95
N VAL A 492 -1.03 -4.34 7.15
CA VAL A 492 -0.79 -3.10 7.90
C VAL A 492 -0.37 -2.01 6.94
N ASN A 493 -1.12 -0.91 6.92
CA ASN A 493 -0.74 0.35 6.29
C ASN A 493 -0.20 1.30 7.36
N SER A 494 1.11 1.44 7.54
CA SER A 494 2.24 0.87 6.76
C SER A 494 3.44 0.56 7.66
N PHE A 495 4.50 -0.04 7.12
CA PHE A 495 5.77 -0.09 7.85
C PHE A 495 6.41 1.29 7.95
N ASN A 496 6.73 1.94 6.83
CA ASN A 496 7.58 3.15 6.75
C ASN A 496 7.08 4.23 5.77
N GLU A 497 5.76 4.42 5.61
CA GLU A 497 5.24 5.56 4.86
C GLU A 497 5.20 6.83 5.73
N TRP A 498 6.32 7.56 5.77
CA TRP A 498 6.38 8.76 6.60
C TRP A 498 5.63 9.94 6.00
N HIS A 499 5.40 10.00 4.68
CA HIS A 499 4.64 11.10 4.08
C HIS A 499 3.24 11.21 4.66
N GLU A 500 2.62 10.07 4.99
CA GLU A 500 1.22 9.99 5.43
C GLU A 500 1.08 9.74 6.93
N ASP A 501 2.19 9.71 7.66
CA ASP A 501 2.27 9.34 9.07
C ASP A 501 1.55 8.01 9.42
N THR A 502 1.55 7.03 8.50
CA THR A 502 0.93 5.70 8.73
C THR A 502 1.93 4.64 9.18
N GLN A 503 3.20 4.98 9.28
CA GLN A 503 4.31 4.11 9.67
C GLN A 503 4.14 3.53 11.09
N ILE A 504 4.49 2.25 11.23
CA ILE A 504 4.74 1.57 12.52
C ILE A 504 6.24 1.45 12.82
N GLU A 505 7.10 1.86 11.88
CA GLU A 505 8.54 1.97 12.08
C GLU A 505 8.85 2.85 13.30
N PRO A 506 9.82 2.48 14.15
CA PRO A 506 10.11 3.20 15.38
C PRO A 506 10.45 4.67 15.18
N VAL A 507 9.75 5.55 15.90
CA VAL A 507 10.09 6.97 16.04
C VAL A 507 11.03 7.17 17.23
N ALA A 508 12.04 8.02 17.08
CA ALA A 508 12.95 8.38 18.17
C ALA A 508 12.19 8.84 19.42
N VAL A 509 12.56 8.29 20.59
CA VAL A 509 11.91 8.60 21.87
C VAL A 509 12.21 10.04 22.28
N GLY A 510 11.18 10.78 22.68
CA GLY A 510 11.28 12.18 23.08
C GLY A 510 9.97 12.73 23.63
N ASP A 511 9.99 13.98 24.04
CA ASP A 511 8.81 14.70 24.54
C ASP A 511 7.71 14.77 23.46
N SER A 512 6.46 14.79 23.88
CA SER A 512 5.34 14.94 22.95
C SER A 512 5.35 16.29 22.23
N ALA A 513 4.86 16.29 21.00
CA ALA A 513 4.74 17.46 20.15
C ALA A 513 3.28 17.76 19.82
N VAL A 514 2.88 19.01 20.02
CA VAL A 514 1.56 19.55 19.60
C VAL A 514 1.71 20.75 18.66
N TRP A 515 2.92 21.30 18.50
CA TRP A 515 3.19 22.46 17.66
C TRP A 515 3.92 22.06 16.37
N PRO A 516 3.69 22.78 15.25
CA PRO A 516 2.68 23.83 15.08
C PRO A 516 1.29 23.25 14.75
N PRO A 517 0.18 23.86 15.22
CA PRO A 517 -1.20 23.43 14.93
C PRO A 517 -1.52 23.27 13.45
N ARG A 518 -0.86 24.04 12.57
CA ARG A 518 -1.01 23.86 11.12
C ARG A 518 -0.58 22.47 10.62
N MET A 519 0.29 21.78 11.36
CA MET A 519 0.78 20.44 11.07
C MET A 519 0.08 19.38 11.92
N THR A 520 -0.15 19.67 13.20
CA THR A 520 -0.68 18.70 14.16
C THR A 520 -2.20 18.70 14.28
N GLN A 521 -2.86 19.78 13.86
CA GLN A 521 -4.27 20.05 14.14
C GLN A 521 -4.62 19.87 15.63
N ASP A 522 -3.74 20.38 16.50
CA ASP A 522 -3.84 20.30 17.96
C ASP A 522 -3.83 18.87 18.53
N LEU A 523 -3.49 17.86 17.72
CA LEU A 523 -3.25 16.50 18.18
C LEU A 523 -1.85 16.36 18.80
N GLU A 524 -1.77 15.49 19.80
CA GLU A 524 -0.50 15.10 20.40
C GLU A 524 0.18 14.02 19.57
N TYR A 525 1.43 14.25 19.22
CA TYR A 525 2.32 13.28 18.59
C TYR A 525 3.41 12.88 19.57
N VAL A 526 3.67 11.59 19.72
CA VAL A 526 4.68 11.09 20.65
C VAL A 526 5.84 10.42 19.90
N GLY A 527 7.03 10.47 20.51
CA GLY A 527 8.18 9.65 20.12
C GLY A 527 8.02 8.22 20.62
N TYR A 528 7.22 7.40 19.92
CA TYR A 528 6.70 6.13 20.45
C TYR A 528 7.71 4.96 20.49
N GLY A 529 8.95 5.11 20.04
CA GLY A 529 9.93 4.03 20.02
C GLY A 529 9.38 2.78 19.34
N ASN A 530 9.41 1.63 20.02
CA ASN A 530 8.96 0.34 19.45
C ASN A 530 7.47 0.01 19.70
N LEU A 531 6.67 0.94 20.25
CA LEU A 531 5.31 0.64 20.72
C LEU A 531 4.44 -0.08 19.67
N TYR A 532 4.41 0.40 18.43
CA TYR A 532 3.57 -0.19 17.38
C TYR A 532 4.05 -1.57 16.92
N LEU A 533 5.36 -1.80 16.91
CA LEU A 533 5.93 -3.12 16.66
C LEU A 533 5.53 -4.11 17.77
N ASP A 534 5.50 -3.63 19.02
CA ASP A 534 5.13 -4.44 20.19
C ASP A 534 3.65 -4.77 20.22
N ILE A 535 2.78 -3.79 19.94
CA ILE A 535 1.33 -4.00 19.82
C ILE A 535 1.05 -5.04 18.74
N LEU A 536 1.67 -4.91 17.56
CA LEU A 536 1.48 -5.83 16.44
C LEU A 536 1.97 -7.24 16.79
N GLY A 537 3.17 -7.35 17.36
CA GLY A 537 3.76 -8.62 17.76
C GLY A 537 2.92 -9.34 18.82
N ALA A 538 2.50 -8.64 19.87
CA ALA A 538 1.66 -9.20 20.94
C ALA A 538 0.25 -9.57 20.47
N SER A 539 -0.30 -8.83 19.50
CA SER A 539 -1.65 -9.07 18.99
C SER A 539 -1.74 -10.29 18.06
N THR A 540 -0.62 -10.73 17.49
CA THR A 540 -0.60 -11.72 16.39
C THR A 540 0.23 -12.97 16.67
N LYS A 541 1.09 -12.99 17.69
CA LYS A 541 1.81 -14.19 18.14
C LYS A 541 0.94 -15.04 19.08
N SER A 542 1.06 -16.36 19.01
CA SER A 542 0.32 -17.31 19.85
C SER A 542 0.86 -17.40 21.28
N GLU A 543 2.15 -17.15 21.48
CA GLU A 543 2.84 -17.35 22.77
C GLU A 543 3.13 -16.04 23.53
N TYR A 544 2.85 -14.89 22.94
CA TYR A 544 3.33 -13.61 23.43
C TYR A 544 2.21 -12.82 24.08
N GLY A 545 2.20 -12.75 25.42
CA GLY A 545 1.45 -11.77 26.21
C GLY A 545 0.11 -11.37 25.60
N GLN A 546 -0.71 -12.33 25.17
CA GLN A 546 -1.99 -12.00 24.56
C GLN A 546 -2.80 -11.24 25.60
N GLY A 547 -3.20 -10.03 25.22
CA GLY A 547 -3.86 -9.10 26.11
C GLY A 547 -2.96 -8.24 27.01
N ILE A 548 -1.64 -8.25 26.83
CA ILE A 548 -0.73 -7.32 27.52
C ILE A 548 -1.07 -5.85 27.22
N PHE A 549 -1.67 -5.60 26.05
CA PHE A 549 -2.16 -4.29 25.63
C PHE A 549 -3.68 -4.15 25.80
N ASP A 550 -4.37 -5.10 26.44
CA ASP A 550 -5.83 -5.00 26.62
C ASP A 550 -6.24 -3.86 27.57
N TYR A 551 -5.32 -3.40 28.42
CA TYR A 551 -5.51 -2.17 29.20
C TYR A 551 -5.76 -0.94 28.31
N LEU A 552 -5.35 -0.95 27.03
CA LEU A 552 -5.69 0.10 26.07
C LEU A 552 -7.21 0.18 25.78
N PHE A 553 -8.00 -0.81 26.19
CA PHE A 553 -9.47 -0.82 26.11
C PHE A 553 -10.17 -0.50 27.43
N GLU A 554 -9.46 -0.40 28.56
CA GLU A 554 -10.07 -0.16 29.86
C GLU A 554 -10.47 1.31 30.02
N TYR A 555 -11.68 1.64 29.54
CA TYR A 555 -12.41 2.88 29.86
C TYR A 555 -13.91 2.60 29.85
#